data_AF-A0A942EQW5-F1
#
_entry.id   AF-A0A942EQW5-F1
#
_cell.length_a   1.000
_cell.length_b   1.000
_cell.length_c   1.000
_cell.angle_alpha   90.00
_cell.angle_beta   90.00
_cell.angle_gamma   90.00
#
_symmetry.space_group_name_H-M   'P 1'
#
loop_
_entity.id
_entity.type
_entity.pdbx_description
1 polymer ?
#
loop_
_entity_poly.entity_id
_entity_poly.type
_entity_poly.pdbx_seq_one_letter_code
_entity_poly.pdbx_strand_id
1 'polypeptide(L)'
;MAFEDLHWLDKSSEDVLRSHLESIPGSRVLLIFTYRPEFVHTWAAKSYHNQLTLHRFSNRESLEMVAHILETKDIEKTLEELILEKTEGVPFFIEEFIKSLKDLKIIEKKDNAYRLVRN
;
A
#
# COMPACT_ATOMS: atom_id res chain seq x y z
N MET A 1 -18.43 -5.86 0.30
CA MET A 1 -18.63 -4.41 0.06
C MET A 1 -17.51 -3.67 0.77
N ALA A 2 -16.90 -2.66 0.15
CA ALA A 2 -15.83 -1.89 0.76
C ALA A 2 -16.31 -0.45 1.03
N PHE A 3 -15.93 0.08 2.19
CA PHE A 3 -16.08 1.49 2.54
C PHE A 3 -14.69 2.06 2.74
N GLU A 4 -14.41 3.15 2.05
CA GLU A 4 -13.09 3.75 2.07
C GLU A 4 -13.09 5.05 2.87
N ASP A 5 -11.93 5.40 3.41
CA ASP A 5 -11.68 6.67 4.10
C ASP A 5 -12.65 6.98 5.23
N LEU A 6 -12.95 6.00 6.11
CA LEU A 6 -13.93 6.18 7.20
C LEU A 6 -13.56 7.33 8.15
N HIS A 7 -12.29 7.69 8.21
CA HIS A 7 -11.79 8.83 8.97
C HIS A 7 -12.37 10.19 8.53
N TRP A 8 -13.05 10.26 7.38
CA TRP A 8 -13.79 11.44 6.91
C TRP A 8 -15.29 11.38 7.17
N LEU A 9 -15.81 10.29 7.73
CA LEU A 9 -17.24 10.17 8.04
C LEU A 9 -17.67 11.22 9.05
N ASP A 10 -18.79 11.88 8.75
CA ASP A 10 -19.49 12.68 9.74
C ASP A 10 -20.20 11.79 10.77
N LYS A 11 -20.62 12.39 11.88
CA LYS A 11 -21.19 11.65 13.00
C LYS A 11 -22.51 10.94 12.65
N SER A 12 -23.35 11.56 11.83
CA SER A 12 -24.65 10.99 11.46
C SER A 12 -24.47 9.76 10.56
N SER A 13 -23.52 9.82 9.62
CA SER A 13 -23.14 8.68 8.78
C SER A 13 -22.54 7.54 9.61
N GLU A 14 -21.72 7.86 10.61
CA GLU A 14 -21.16 6.86 11.55
C GLU A 14 -22.27 6.11 12.32
N ASP A 15 -23.30 6.82 12.78
CA ASP A 15 -24.42 6.22 13.52
C ASP A 15 -25.27 5.30 12.63
N VAL A 16 -25.49 5.68 11.37
CA VAL A 16 -26.15 4.82 10.38
C VAL A 16 -25.32 3.56 10.12
N LEU A 17 -24.01 3.70 9.88
CA LEU A 17 -23.12 2.57 9.66
C LEU A 17 -23.12 1.62 10.87
N ARG A 18 -23.05 2.17 12.09
CA ARG A 18 -23.13 1.41 13.34
C ARG A 18 -24.41 0.60 13.42
N SER A 19 -25.56 1.20 13.11
CA SER A 19 -26.84 0.50 13.12
C SER A 19 -26.87 -0.69 12.15
N HIS A 20 -26.24 -0.53 10.98
CA HIS A 20 -26.16 -1.57 9.97
C HIS A 20 -25.24 -2.72 10.40
N LEU A 21 -24.13 -2.40 11.08
CA LEU A 21 -23.16 -3.39 11.59
C LEU A 21 -23.76 -4.38 12.59
N GLU A 22 -24.80 -4.00 13.32
CA GLU A 22 -25.50 -4.91 14.25
C GLU A 22 -26.30 -6.01 13.51
N SER A 23 -26.59 -5.83 12.22
CA SER A 23 -27.31 -6.83 11.39
C SER A 23 -26.39 -7.84 10.69
N ILE A 24 -25.08 -7.64 10.78
CA ILE A 24 -24.07 -8.47 10.10
C ILE A 24 -23.97 -9.89 10.69
N PRO A 25 -24.03 -10.10 12.03
CA PRO A 25 -24.01 -11.44 12.58
C PRO A 25 -25.15 -12.32 12.01
N GLY A 26 -24.79 -13.47 11.43
CA GLY A 26 -25.73 -14.40 10.79
C GLY A 26 -25.95 -14.16 9.30
N SER A 27 -25.40 -13.09 8.73
CA SER A 27 -25.46 -12.79 7.29
C SER A 27 -24.22 -13.31 6.56
N ARG A 28 -24.37 -13.76 5.30
CA ARG A 28 -23.25 -14.20 4.44
C ARG A 28 -22.61 -13.00 3.72
N VAL A 29 -22.06 -12.06 4.48
CA VAL A 29 -21.48 -10.83 3.94
C VAL A 29 -20.10 -10.57 4.54
N LEU A 30 -19.20 -9.97 3.74
CA LEU A 30 -17.92 -9.44 4.18
C LEU A 30 -17.88 -7.93 3.88
N LEU A 31 -17.63 -7.15 4.92
CA LEU A 31 -17.43 -5.71 4.82
C LEU A 31 -15.94 -5.40 5.05
N ILE A 32 -15.37 -4.59 4.17
CA ILE A 32 -13.99 -4.11 4.26
C ILE A 32 -14.05 -2.61 4.53
N PHE A 33 -13.22 -2.15 5.46
CA PHE A 33 -13.15 -0.75 5.86
C PHE A 33 -11.71 -0.28 5.72
N THR A 34 -11.48 0.87 5.09
CA THR A 34 -10.17 1.52 5.06
C THR A 34 -10.23 2.84 5.82
N TYR A 35 -9.22 3.10 6.63
CA TYR A 35 -9.13 4.31 7.45
C TYR A 35 -7.71 4.53 7.93
N ARG A 36 -7.44 5.75 8.40
CA ARG A 36 -6.16 6.08 9.03
C ARG A 36 -6.07 5.49 10.44
N PRO A 37 -4.88 5.07 10.90
CA PRO A 37 -4.71 4.44 12.22
C PRO A 37 -5.24 5.26 13.41
N GLU A 38 -5.32 6.58 13.27
CA GLU A 38 -5.80 7.50 14.31
C GLU A 38 -7.34 7.52 14.43
N PHE A 39 -8.06 6.90 13.49
CA PHE A 39 -9.52 6.83 13.53
C PHE A 39 -9.98 5.81 14.56
N VAL A 40 -10.62 6.29 15.61
CA VAL A 40 -11.17 5.47 16.69
C VAL A 40 -12.67 5.25 16.47
N HIS A 41 -13.09 3.99 16.41
CA HIS A 41 -14.49 3.62 16.26
C HIS A 41 -14.92 2.63 17.36
N THR A 42 -16.19 2.71 17.78
CA THR A 42 -16.70 1.96 18.93
C THR A 42 -16.97 0.49 18.66
N TRP A 43 -17.04 0.07 17.39
CA TRP A 43 -17.28 -1.32 17.01
C TRP A 43 -16.01 -2.17 16.86
N ALA A 44 -14.82 -1.61 17.15
CA ALA A 44 -13.55 -2.35 17.08
C ALA A 44 -13.52 -3.59 18.00
N ALA A 45 -14.29 -3.56 19.09
CA ALA A 45 -14.34 -4.61 20.11
C ALA A 45 -15.30 -5.77 19.78
N LYS A 46 -15.99 -5.74 18.64
CA LYS A 46 -16.93 -6.81 18.25
C LYS A 46 -16.16 -8.07 17.85
N SER A 47 -16.66 -9.25 18.23
CA SER A 47 -15.99 -10.55 17.95
C SER A 47 -15.88 -10.90 16.45
N TYR A 48 -16.69 -10.26 15.62
CA TYR A 48 -16.73 -10.42 14.16
C TYR A 48 -15.96 -9.31 13.42
N HIS A 49 -15.18 -8.50 14.14
CA HIS A 49 -14.30 -7.47 13.58
C HIS A 49 -12.85 -7.93 13.64
N ASN A 50 -12.13 -7.78 12.52
CA ASN A 50 -10.69 -8.00 12.45
C ASN A 50 -10.03 -6.76 11.85
N GLN A 51 -8.92 -6.34 12.46
CA GLN A 51 -8.13 -5.21 12.00
C GLN A 51 -6.82 -5.71 11.39
N LEU A 52 -6.51 -5.23 10.18
CA LEU A 52 -5.25 -5.46 9.50
C LEU A 52 -4.52 -4.14 9.37
N THR A 53 -3.40 -4.00 10.08
CA THR A 53 -2.54 -2.82 9.95
C THR A 53 -1.60 -3.02 8.75
N LEU A 54 -1.69 -2.12 7.76
CA LEU A 54 -0.77 -2.11 6.63
C LEU A 54 0.45 -1.28 6.99
N HIS A 55 1.59 -1.96 7.16
CA HIS A 55 2.87 -1.31 7.39
C HIS A 55 3.54 -0.92 6.07
N ARG A 56 4.45 0.06 6.15
CA ARG A 56 5.43 0.27 5.07
C ARG A 56 6.18 -1.03 4.83
N PHE A 57 6.55 -1.27 3.57
CA PHE A 57 7.39 -2.40 3.21
C PHE A 57 8.76 -2.28 3.86
N SER A 58 9.28 -3.42 4.30
CA SER A 58 10.71 -3.56 4.59
C SER A 58 11.54 -3.34 3.33
N ASN A 59 12.86 -3.14 3.48
CA ASN A 59 13.75 -3.04 2.33
C ASN A 59 13.66 -4.27 1.43
N ARG A 60 13.49 -5.46 2.00
CA ARG A 60 13.35 -6.71 1.24
C ARG A 60 12.07 -6.72 0.42
N GLU A 61 10.92 -6.41 1.03
CA GLU A 61 9.62 -6.37 0.33
C GLU A 61 9.60 -5.26 -0.73
N SER A 62 10.26 -4.14 -0.46
CA SER A 62 10.41 -3.04 -1.42
C SER A 62 11.19 -3.51 -2.65
N LEU A 63 12.34 -4.18 -2.48
CA LEU A 63 13.11 -4.72 -3.60
C LEU A 63 12.39 -5.87 -4.31
N GLU A 64 11.60 -6.68 -3.61
CA GLU A 64 10.73 -7.69 -4.23
C GLU A 64 9.67 -7.04 -5.14
N MET A 65 9.06 -5.94 -4.70
CA MET A 65 8.12 -5.16 -5.52
C MET A 65 8.82 -4.52 -6.73
N VAL A 66 10.00 -3.93 -6.54
CA VAL A 66 10.81 -3.35 -7.62
C VAL A 66 11.13 -4.41 -8.67
N ALA A 67 11.57 -5.59 -8.23
CA ALA A 67 11.90 -6.69 -9.13
C ALA A 67 10.68 -7.17 -9.93
N HIS A 68 9.48 -7.12 -9.34
CA HIS A 68 8.24 -7.42 -10.04
C HIS A 68 7.92 -6.36 -11.11
N ILE A 69 8.03 -5.07 -10.77
CA ILE A 69 7.78 -3.94 -11.69
C ILE A 69 8.78 -3.91 -12.85
N LEU A 70 10.04 -4.24 -12.58
CA LEU A 70 11.11 -4.25 -13.58
C LEU A 70 11.22 -5.60 -14.33
N GLU A 71 10.44 -6.62 -13.93
CA GLU A 71 10.47 -7.98 -14.46
C GLU A 71 11.88 -8.61 -14.42
N THR A 72 12.68 -8.27 -13.41
CA THR A 72 14.02 -8.84 -13.19
C THR A 72 14.47 -8.64 -11.76
N LYS A 73 15.25 -9.57 -11.23
CA LYS A 73 15.92 -9.42 -9.92
C LYS A 73 17.31 -8.80 -10.05
N ASP A 74 17.81 -8.67 -11.28
CA ASP A 74 19.12 -8.10 -11.55
C ASP A 74 19.00 -6.57 -11.56
N ILE A 75 19.33 -5.94 -10.44
CA ILE A 75 19.28 -4.48 -10.25
C ILE A 75 20.63 -4.04 -9.71
N GLU A 76 21.24 -3.02 -10.33
CA GLU A 76 22.49 -2.46 -9.84
C GLU A 76 22.28 -1.88 -8.43
N LYS A 77 23.20 -2.20 -7.52
CA LYS A 77 23.12 -1.80 -6.11
C LYS A 77 22.88 -0.31 -5.91
N THR A 78 23.45 0.54 -6.76
CA THR A 78 23.26 2.01 -6.71
C THR A 78 21.81 2.41 -6.98
N LEU A 79 21.11 1.69 -7.86
CA LEU A 79 19.69 1.88 -8.14
C LEU A 79 18.83 1.34 -6.99
N GLU A 80 19.18 0.18 -6.42
CA GLU A 80 18.50 -0.36 -5.23
C GLU A 80 18.56 0.64 -4.06
N GLU A 81 19.75 1.15 -3.74
CA GLU A 81 19.98 2.12 -2.67
C GLU A 81 19.17 3.40 -2.90
N LEU A 82 19.17 3.93 -4.13
CA LEU A 82 18.40 5.11 -4.49
C LEU A 82 16.90 4.90 -4.29
N ILE A 83 16.36 3.76 -4.75
CA ILE A 83 14.94 3.45 -4.61
C ILE A 83 14.57 3.33 -3.12
N LEU A 84 15.35 2.58 -2.34
CA LEU A 84 15.08 2.40 -0.92
C LEU A 84 15.12 3.72 -0.15
N GLU A 85 16.10 4.58 -0.45
CA GLU A 85 16.24 5.91 0.17
C GLU A 85 15.06 6.81 -0.17
N LYS A 86 14.62 6.85 -1.44
CA LYS A 86 13.61 7.81 -1.89
C LYS A 86 12.18 7.39 -1.59
N THR A 87 11.89 6.09 -1.58
CA THR A 87 10.50 5.60 -1.53
C THR A 87 10.03 5.26 -0.12
N GLU A 88 10.96 5.08 0.82
CA GLU A 88 10.71 4.76 2.23
C GLU A 88 9.73 3.59 2.46
N GLY A 89 9.71 2.61 1.54
CA GLY A 89 8.83 1.44 1.63
C GLY A 89 7.36 1.72 1.39
N VAL A 90 6.99 2.88 0.82
CA VAL A 90 5.60 3.19 0.43
C VAL A 90 5.33 2.60 -0.95
N PRO A 91 4.46 1.58 -1.11
CA PRO A 91 4.29 0.85 -2.38
C PRO A 91 3.95 1.75 -3.57
N PHE A 92 3.01 2.68 -3.38
CA PHE A 92 2.63 3.63 -4.43
C PHE A 92 3.83 4.49 -4.88
N PHE A 93 4.68 4.91 -3.93
CA PHE A 93 5.84 5.72 -4.27
C PHE A 93 6.93 4.90 -4.96
N ILE A 94 7.11 3.63 -4.59
CA ILE A 94 8.00 2.70 -5.30
C ILE A 94 7.61 2.63 -6.79
N GLU A 95 6.34 2.40 -7.07
CA GLU A 95 5.82 2.29 -8.43
C GLU A 95 6.02 3.57 -9.24
N GLU A 96 5.55 4.70 -8.72
CA GLU A 96 5.63 5.98 -9.43
C GLU A 96 7.08 6.47 -9.57
N PHE A 97 7.95 6.18 -8.60
CA PHE A 97 9.37 6.52 -8.70
C PHE A 97 10.06 5.72 -9.81
N ILE A 98 9.88 4.40 -9.87
CA ILE A 98 10.43 3.56 -10.94
C ILE A 98 9.91 4.00 -12.31
N LYS A 99 8.60 4.22 -12.41
CA LYS A 99 7.95 4.70 -13.64
C LYS A 99 8.56 6.02 -14.10
N SER A 100 8.73 6.98 -13.19
CA SER A 100 9.38 8.26 -13.48
C SER A 100 10.83 8.09 -13.96
N LEU A 101 11.62 7.21 -13.33
CA LEU A 101 12.99 6.93 -13.76
C LEU A 101 13.05 6.32 -15.17
N LYS A 102 12.09 5.46 -15.53
CA LYS A 102 11.98 4.89 -16.88
C LYS A 102 11.57 5.95 -17.90
N ASP A 103 10.54 6.73 -17.60
CA ASP A 103 10.00 7.75 -18.50
C ASP A 103 11.03 8.84 -18.79
N LEU A 104 11.83 9.22 -17.79
CA LEU A 104 12.93 10.18 -17.92
C LEU A 104 14.22 9.56 -18.49
N LYS A 105 14.24 8.25 -18.77
CA LYS A 105 15.42 7.49 -19.24
C LYS A 105 16.64 7.63 -18.31
N ILE A 106 16.39 7.75 -17.01
CA ILE A 106 17.43 7.78 -15.97
C ILE A 106 17.92 6.37 -15.66
N ILE A 107 17.08 5.35 -15.90
CA ILE A 107 17.47 3.94 -15.81
C ILE A 107 17.35 3.25 -17.16
N GLU A 108 18.22 2.26 -17.39
CA GLU A 108 18.21 1.42 -18.58
C GLU A 108 18.40 -0.05 -18.19
N LYS A 109 17.92 -0.95 -19.06
CA LYS A 109 18.18 -2.39 -18.94
C LYS A 109 19.39 -2.76 -19.81
N LYS A 110 20.45 -3.27 -19.20
CA LYS A 110 21.66 -3.79 -19.86
C LYS A 110 22.00 -5.18 -19.33
N ASP A 111 22.19 -6.15 -20.22
CA ASP A 111 22.56 -7.53 -19.85
C ASP A 111 21.61 -8.15 -18.80
N ASN A 112 20.30 -7.91 -18.97
CA ASN A 112 19.21 -8.26 -18.05
C ASN A 112 19.16 -7.50 -16.71
N ALA A 113 20.16 -6.65 -16.42
CA ALA A 113 20.21 -5.83 -15.22
C ALA A 113 19.70 -4.40 -15.45
N TYR A 114 18.92 -3.85 -14.51
CA TYR A 114 18.61 -2.41 -14.51
C TYR A 114 19.69 -1.61 -13.79
N ARG A 115 20.07 -0.48 -14.38
CA ARG A 115 21.11 0.40 -13.85
C ARG A 115 20.79 1.87 -14.11
N LEU A 116 21.44 2.75 -13.35
CA LEU A 116 21.42 4.18 -13.66
C LEU A 116 22.22 4.45 -14.94
N VAL A 117 21.66 5.29 -15.82
CA VAL A 117 22.37 5.81 -16.99
C VAL A 117 23.49 6.72 -16.49
N ARG A 118 24.73 6.39 -16.83
CA ARG A 118 25.88 7.24 -16.52
C ARG A 118 25.97 8.34 -17.58
N ASN A 119 25.85 9.60 -17.15
CA ASN A 119 26.21 10.75 -17.98
C ASN A 119 27.72 10.79 -18.24
#